data_AF-A0A3S4F5P7-F1
#
_entry.id   AF-A0A3S4F5P7-F1
#
_cell.length_a   1.000
_cell.length_b   1.000
_cell.length_c   1.000
_cell.angle_alpha   90.00
_cell.angle_beta   90.00
_cell.angle_gamma   90.00
#
_symmetry.space_group_name_H-M   'P 1'
#
loop_
_entity.id
_entity.type
_entity.pdbx_description
1 polymer ?
#
loop_
_entity_poly.entity_id
_entity_poly.type
_entity_poly.pdbx_seq_one_letter_code
_entity_poly.pdbx_strand_id
1 'polypeptide(L)'
;MFSVDTTTHLAREIHFRPELFKYNDAGVDTTQLEGQSDLGFAGFRVFKAPELARRDVVSFLGASYFRAVDDTYQYGLSARGLAIDTYTDGQEEFPDFTAFWFDTAKPGDTTFTVYALLDSASVTGAYKFVIHCEKTQVIMDVENHLYARKDIKQLGIAPMTSMFSCGNNERRVCDTIHPQIHDSDRLAMWRGNGEWICRPLNNPQKLQFNAYMDDNPKGFGLLQLDRDFSHYQDVMGWYNKRPSLWVEPRSKWGKGAVSLMEIPTTGETLDNVVCFWQPEKAIKAGDTLAFNYRLYWSAQPPVQSPLARVMATRTGMGGFPEGWAPGEHYPDKWARRFAIDFVGGDLKAAAPKGIEPVITLSSGEGEAD
;
A
#
# COMPACT_ATOMS: atom_id res chain seq x y z
N MET A 1 24.73 -7.53 -5.31
CA MET A 1 23.93 -6.89 -6.38
C MET A 1 24.65 -7.07 -7.71
N PHE A 2 23.94 -7.05 -8.84
CA PHE A 2 24.54 -7.36 -10.14
C PHE A 2 24.10 -6.38 -11.22
N SER A 3 25.02 -5.95 -12.08
CA SER A 3 24.69 -5.27 -13.34
C SER A 3 24.58 -6.30 -14.46
N VAL A 4 23.55 -6.19 -15.31
CA VAL A 4 23.33 -7.05 -16.47
C VAL A 4 23.65 -6.28 -17.75
N ASP A 5 24.46 -6.89 -18.60
CA ASP A 5 24.64 -6.47 -19.99
C ASP A 5 23.47 -7.02 -20.81
N THR A 6 22.65 -6.12 -21.35
CA THR A 6 21.43 -6.49 -22.08
C THR A 6 21.67 -7.07 -23.47
N THR A 7 22.91 -7.01 -23.98
CA THR A 7 23.32 -7.59 -25.27
C THR A 7 23.86 -8.99 -25.09
N THR A 8 24.70 -9.22 -24.07
CA THR A 8 25.34 -10.51 -23.82
C THR A 8 24.58 -11.39 -22.82
N HIS A 9 23.66 -10.80 -22.05
CA HIS A 9 22.95 -11.43 -20.92
C HIS A 9 23.88 -11.96 -19.82
N LEU A 10 25.10 -11.43 -19.74
CA LEU A 10 26.03 -11.74 -18.65
C LEU A 10 25.84 -10.75 -17.50
N ALA A 11 25.88 -11.29 -16.28
CA ALA A 11 25.81 -10.50 -15.06
C ALA A 11 27.22 -10.29 -14.46
N ARG A 12 27.49 -9.08 -13.98
CA ARG A 12 28.69 -8.74 -13.20
C ARG A 12 28.29 -8.29 -11.81
N GLU A 13 28.97 -8.78 -10.80
CA GLU A 13 28.75 -8.33 -9.43
C GLU A 13 29.12 -6.84 -9.25
N ILE A 14 28.28 -6.14 -8.51
CA ILE A 14 28.52 -4.80 -7.98
C ILE A 14 28.93 -5.01 -6.53
N HIS A 15 30.24 -4.96 -6.29
CA HIS A 15 30.80 -5.16 -4.95
C HIS A 15 30.46 -3.98 -4.04
N PHE A 16 30.05 -4.30 -2.82
CA PHE A 16 30.05 -3.33 -1.75
C PHE A 16 31.49 -2.90 -1.47
N ARG A 17 31.65 -1.61 -1.22
CA ARG A 17 32.93 -0.98 -0.92
C ARG A 17 32.66 0.12 0.10
N PRO A 18 33.31 0.12 1.28
CA PRO A 18 33.11 1.15 2.29
C PRO A 18 33.27 2.57 1.72
N GLU A 19 34.18 2.75 0.76
CA GLU A 19 34.50 4.06 0.14
C GLU A 19 33.35 4.67 -0.67
N LEU A 20 32.28 3.90 -0.94
CA LEU A 20 31.06 4.41 -1.57
C LEU A 20 30.24 5.29 -0.62
N PHE A 21 30.53 5.27 0.68
CA PHE A 21 29.76 5.94 1.72
C PHE A 21 30.60 6.98 2.46
N LYS A 22 29.94 8.04 2.93
CA LYS A 22 30.52 9.01 3.85
C LYS A 22 30.02 8.70 5.26
N TYR A 23 30.88 8.16 6.10
CA TYR A 23 30.53 7.76 7.47
C TYR A 23 30.47 8.93 8.45
N ASN A 24 31.25 10.00 8.22
CA ASN A 24 31.28 11.23 9.05
C ASN A 24 31.22 10.90 10.56
N ASP A 25 30.39 11.61 11.33
CA ASP A 25 30.22 11.42 12.77
C ASP A 25 29.19 10.33 13.13
N ALA A 26 28.93 9.37 12.23
CA ALA A 26 27.97 8.29 12.48
C ALA A 26 28.41 7.29 13.57
N GLY A 27 29.57 7.49 14.20
CA GLY A 27 30.14 6.60 15.21
C GLY A 27 30.57 5.23 14.64
N VAL A 28 30.69 5.12 13.31
CA VAL A 28 31.16 3.90 12.64
C VAL A 28 32.68 3.93 12.60
N ASP A 29 33.31 2.99 13.28
CA ASP A 29 34.75 2.75 13.17
C ASP A 29 35.06 2.03 11.85
N THR A 30 35.42 2.80 10.82
CA THR A 30 35.67 2.26 9.48
C THR A 30 36.85 1.29 9.42
N THR A 31 37.74 1.27 10.42
CA THR A 31 38.84 0.30 10.48
C THR A 31 38.33 -1.13 10.66
N GLN A 32 37.13 -1.30 11.26
CA GLN A 32 36.47 -2.61 11.39
C GLN A 32 35.95 -3.16 10.06
N LEU A 33 35.84 -2.30 9.04
CA LEU A 33 35.40 -2.67 7.69
C LEU A 33 36.59 -3.06 6.80
N GLU A 34 37.82 -2.75 7.20
CA GLU A 34 39.03 -3.11 6.45
C GLU A 34 39.20 -4.63 6.40
N GLY A 35 39.43 -5.18 5.20
CA GLY A 35 39.62 -6.61 4.99
C GLY A 35 38.34 -7.46 5.07
N GLN A 36 37.19 -6.87 5.41
CA GLN A 36 35.90 -7.55 5.33
C GLN A 36 35.49 -7.71 3.88
N SER A 37 35.24 -8.94 3.46
CA SER A 37 34.90 -9.29 2.07
C SER A 37 33.48 -9.82 1.90
N ASP A 38 32.76 -9.99 3.00
CA ASP A 38 31.39 -10.52 3.09
C ASP A 38 30.33 -9.43 3.35
N LEU A 39 30.74 -8.16 3.41
CA LEU A 39 29.80 -7.04 3.51
C LEU A 39 29.04 -6.83 2.20
N GLY A 40 27.77 -6.45 2.32
CA GLY A 40 26.86 -6.21 1.20
C GLY A 40 26.06 -4.91 1.35
N PHE A 41 25.39 -4.52 0.26
CA PHE A 41 24.40 -3.45 0.32
C PHE A 41 23.13 -3.92 1.03
N ALA A 42 22.60 -3.11 1.94
CA ALA A 42 21.32 -3.40 2.61
C ALA A 42 20.11 -3.30 1.66
N GLY A 43 20.23 -2.49 0.61
CA GLY A 43 19.15 -2.19 -0.34
C GLY A 43 19.61 -1.15 -1.36
N PHE A 44 18.70 -0.69 -2.22
CA PHE A 44 18.99 0.34 -3.21
C PHE A 44 17.88 1.38 -3.30
N ARG A 45 18.25 2.56 -3.81
CA ARG A 45 17.34 3.66 -4.13
C ARG A 45 17.62 4.18 -5.52
N VAL A 46 16.61 4.76 -6.15
CA VAL A 46 16.67 5.23 -7.54
C VAL A 46 16.39 6.72 -7.56
N PHE A 47 17.22 7.45 -8.30
CA PHE A 47 17.05 8.87 -8.55
C PHE A 47 16.68 9.10 -10.01
N LYS A 48 15.93 10.17 -10.27
CA LYS A 48 15.45 10.50 -11.62
C LYS A 48 15.79 11.96 -11.96
N ALA A 49 16.32 12.17 -13.16
CA ALA A 49 16.58 13.51 -13.68
C ALA A 49 15.31 14.38 -13.70
N PRO A 50 15.41 15.69 -13.39
CA PRO A 50 16.66 16.44 -13.17
C PRO A 50 17.22 16.37 -11.72
N GLU A 51 16.49 15.78 -10.77
CA GLU A 51 16.89 15.69 -9.37
C GLU A 51 17.62 14.36 -9.09
N LEU A 52 18.93 14.34 -9.32
CA LEU A 52 19.76 13.12 -9.23
C LEU A 52 20.46 12.92 -7.89
N ALA A 53 20.30 13.83 -6.92
CA ALA A 53 21.11 13.80 -5.70
C ALA A 53 20.31 13.87 -4.41
N ARG A 54 19.20 14.62 -4.38
CA ARG A 54 18.53 14.96 -3.12
C ARG A 54 17.27 14.16 -2.84
N ARG A 55 16.49 13.83 -3.87
CA ARG A 55 15.20 13.14 -3.73
C ARG A 55 15.15 11.91 -4.62
N ASP A 56 15.12 10.75 -4.00
CA ASP A 56 14.89 9.48 -4.65
C ASP A 56 13.40 9.30 -4.99
N VAL A 57 13.11 8.39 -5.91
CA VAL A 57 11.76 8.09 -6.40
C VAL A 57 11.32 6.67 -6.14
N VAL A 58 12.27 5.77 -5.86
CA VAL A 58 12.03 4.36 -5.55
C VAL A 58 13.06 3.91 -4.53
N SER A 59 12.66 3.08 -3.57
CA SER A 59 13.53 2.47 -2.57
C SER A 59 13.14 1.02 -2.33
N PHE A 60 14.12 0.11 -2.34
CA PHE A 60 13.99 -1.30 -1.97
C PHE A 60 14.89 -1.56 -0.77
N LEU A 61 14.31 -1.91 0.38
CA LEU A 61 15.05 -2.10 1.62
C LEU A 61 14.21 -2.86 2.65
N GLY A 62 14.82 -3.88 3.28
CA GLY A 62 14.26 -4.65 4.38
C GLY A 62 13.23 -5.68 3.93
N ALA A 63 13.46 -6.96 4.25
CA ALA A 63 12.66 -8.06 3.73
C ALA A 63 12.44 -7.91 2.20
N SER A 64 11.20 -8.07 1.74
CA SER A 64 10.82 -7.85 0.35
C SER A 64 10.10 -6.51 0.14
N TYR A 65 10.30 -5.53 1.02
CA TYR A 65 9.63 -4.23 0.95
C TYR A 65 10.24 -3.32 -0.10
N PHE A 66 9.36 -2.52 -0.70
CA PHE A 66 9.74 -1.41 -1.55
C PHE A 66 8.72 -0.28 -1.50
N ARG A 67 9.17 0.93 -1.81
CA ARG A 67 8.36 2.15 -1.85
C ARG A 67 8.64 2.91 -3.14
N ALA A 68 7.66 3.67 -3.60
CA ALA A 68 7.86 4.68 -4.63
C ALA A 68 6.98 5.91 -4.37
N VAL A 69 7.23 6.97 -5.12
CA VAL A 69 6.60 8.29 -4.93
C VAL A 69 5.85 8.73 -6.19
N ASP A 70 5.03 9.77 -6.04
CA ASP A 70 4.50 10.58 -7.14
C ASP A 70 5.35 11.86 -7.35
N ASP A 71 4.86 12.85 -8.09
CA ASP A 71 5.59 14.12 -8.32
C ASP A 71 5.85 14.96 -7.07
N THR A 72 5.27 14.60 -5.92
CA THR A 72 5.56 15.27 -4.65
C THR A 72 6.87 14.83 -4.02
N TYR A 73 7.43 13.68 -4.45
CA TYR A 73 8.61 13.03 -3.87
C TYR A 73 8.43 12.62 -2.40
N GLN A 74 7.19 12.54 -1.91
CA GLN A 74 6.91 12.13 -0.54
C GLN A 74 6.67 10.63 -0.48
N TYR A 75 7.43 9.91 0.36
CA TYR A 75 7.10 8.53 0.69
C TYR A 75 5.92 8.47 1.67
N GLY A 76 5.11 7.41 1.53
CA GLY A 76 4.09 7.01 2.48
C GLY A 76 4.08 5.50 2.62
N LEU A 77 3.01 4.87 2.12
CA LEU A 77 2.81 3.42 2.13
C LEU A 77 3.93 2.65 1.37
N SER A 78 4.01 1.36 1.65
CA SER A 78 4.94 0.40 1.04
C SER A 78 4.20 -0.71 0.30
N ALA A 79 4.90 -1.36 -0.62
CA ALA A 79 4.53 -2.66 -1.16
C ALA A 79 5.54 -3.70 -0.67
N ARG A 80 5.18 -4.99 -0.79
CA ARG A 80 6.12 -6.11 -0.59
C ARG A 80 6.11 -7.05 -1.79
N GLY A 81 7.15 -7.85 -1.95
CA GLY A 81 7.17 -8.92 -2.94
C GLY A 81 6.08 -9.96 -2.66
N LEU A 82 5.94 -10.35 -1.40
CA LEU A 82 5.02 -11.40 -0.95
C LEU A 82 4.68 -11.24 0.53
N ALA A 83 3.50 -11.68 0.94
CA ALA A 83 3.12 -11.81 2.35
C ALA A 83 2.78 -13.27 2.66
N ILE A 84 3.20 -13.78 3.82
CA ILE A 84 3.02 -15.18 4.21
C ILE A 84 2.52 -15.23 5.66
N ASP A 85 1.36 -15.87 5.85
CA ASP A 85 0.79 -16.17 7.16
C ASP A 85 0.56 -14.94 8.08
N THR A 86 0.35 -13.76 7.48
CA THR A 86 0.12 -12.46 8.13
C THR A 86 -1.03 -12.45 9.15
N TYR A 87 -2.08 -13.23 8.92
CA TYR A 87 -3.21 -13.41 9.83
C TYR A 87 -3.56 -14.89 9.96
N THR A 88 -2.77 -15.61 10.75
CA THR A 88 -2.96 -17.04 11.02
C THR A 88 -2.77 -17.36 12.51
N ASP A 89 -2.83 -18.63 12.86
CA ASP A 89 -2.46 -19.17 14.17
C ASP A 89 -0.93 -19.27 14.39
N GLY A 90 -0.13 -18.96 13.36
CA GLY A 90 1.33 -18.95 13.39
C GLY A 90 1.93 -17.54 13.42
N GLN A 91 3.27 -17.47 13.36
CA GLN A 91 3.98 -16.21 13.15
C GLN A 91 4.00 -15.87 11.66
N GLU A 92 3.87 -14.59 11.33
CA GLU A 92 4.09 -14.09 9.97
C GLU A 92 5.52 -14.41 9.53
N GLU A 93 5.65 -14.96 8.32
CA GLU A 93 6.94 -15.14 7.66
C GLU A 93 7.18 -13.95 6.73
N PHE A 94 8.37 -13.34 6.82
CA PHE A 94 8.76 -12.18 6.01
C PHE A 94 9.80 -12.60 4.97
N PRO A 95 9.43 -12.81 3.69
CA PRO A 95 10.41 -13.13 2.65
C PRO A 95 11.33 -11.95 2.35
N ASP A 96 12.58 -12.24 2.04
CA ASP A 96 13.62 -11.27 1.70
C ASP A 96 13.84 -11.20 0.17
N PHE A 97 14.08 -9.99 -0.36
CA PHE A 97 14.76 -9.88 -1.64
C PHE A 97 16.28 -9.98 -1.41
N THR A 98 16.86 -11.14 -1.71
CA THR A 98 18.26 -11.47 -1.35
C THR A 98 19.26 -11.09 -2.44
N ALA A 99 18.82 -10.95 -3.68
CA ALA A 99 19.67 -10.52 -4.79
C ALA A 99 18.90 -9.70 -5.83
N PHE A 100 19.61 -8.75 -6.45
CA PHE A 100 19.08 -7.86 -7.48
C PHE A 100 20.00 -7.82 -8.70
N TRP A 101 19.39 -7.83 -9.88
CA TRP A 101 20.05 -7.69 -11.18
C TRP A 101 19.46 -6.51 -11.93
N PHE A 102 20.30 -5.57 -12.35
CA PHE A 102 19.89 -4.33 -13.00
C PHE A 102 20.24 -4.37 -14.48
N ASP A 103 19.24 -4.26 -15.36
CA ASP A 103 19.53 -3.97 -16.76
C ASP A 103 20.09 -2.55 -16.87
N THR A 104 21.20 -2.39 -17.60
CA THR A 104 21.81 -1.07 -17.79
C THR A 104 20.90 -0.18 -18.65
N ALA A 105 20.26 0.80 -18.02
CA ALA A 105 19.43 1.80 -18.72
C ALA A 105 20.28 2.70 -19.62
N LYS A 106 19.73 3.16 -20.75
CA LYS A 106 20.45 4.09 -21.64
C LYS A 106 20.42 5.50 -21.06
N PRO A 107 21.40 6.36 -21.40
CA PRO A 107 21.37 7.75 -20.99
C PRO A 107 20.06 8.43 -21.41
N GLY A 108 19.37 9.04 -20.43
CA GLY A 108 18.09 9.73 -20.63
C GLY A 108 16.85 8.87 -20.45
N ASP A 109 16.98 7.54 -20.32
CA ASP A 109 15.85 6.66 -20.03
C ASP A 109 15.28 6.97 -18.65
N THR A 110 13.95 6.97 -18.57
CA THR A 110 13.20 7.01 -17.31
C THR A 110 12.54 5.68 -16.97
N THR A 111 12.92 4.62 -17.70
CA THR A 111 12.43 3.26 -17.51
C THR A 111 13.62 2.34 -17.40
N PHE A 112 13.58 1.41 -16.45
CA PHE A 112 14.64 0.43 -16.25
C PHE A 112 14.05 -0.88 -15.72
N THR A 113 14.79 -1.97 -15.90
CA THR A 113 14.39 -3.29 -15.43
C THR A 113 15.26 -3.69 -14.23
N VAL A 114 14.61 -4.23 -13.20
CA VAL A 114 15.26 -4.88 -12.07
C VAL A 114 14.70 -6.28 -11.93
N TYR A 115 15.57 -7.28 -11.89
CA TYR A 115 15.19 -8.62 -11.45
C TYR A 115 15.54 -8.78 -9.98
N ALA A 116 14.70 -9.49 -9.23
CA ALA A 116 14.95 -9.77 -7.83
C ALA A 116 14.72 -11.25 -7.51
N LEU A 117 15.61 -11.83 -6.70
CA LEU A 117 15.42 -13.13 -6.09
C LEU A 117 14.75 -12.92 -4.73
N LEU A 118 13.57 -13.48 -4.56
CA LEU A 118 12.88 -13.60 -3.29
C LEU A 118 13.23 -14.95 -2.66
N ASP A 119 13.62 -14.95 -1.40
CA ASP A 119 13.89 -16.20 -0.67
C ASP A 119 13.35 -16.12 0.76
N SER A 120 12.83 -17.25 1.23
CA SER A 120 12.28 -17.42 2.56
C SER A 120 12.24 -18.91 2.94
N ALA A 121 11.84 -19.21 4.18
CA ALA A 121 11.78 -20.58 4.66
C ALA A 121 10.74 -21.43 3.91
N SER A 122 9.64 -20.82 3.46
CA SER A 122 8.51 -21.51 2.84
C SER A 122 8.37 -21.26 1.34
N VAL A 123 9.01 -20.22 0.77
CA VAL A 123 8.91 -19.87 -0.66
C VAL A 123 10.26 -19.39 -1.20
N THR A 124 10.51 -19.63 -2.47
CA THR A 124 11.44 -18.81 -3.25
C THR A 124 10.72 -18.28 -4.49
N GLY A 125 11.15 -17.13 -5.00
CA GLY A 125 10.54 -16.53 -6.16
C GLY A 125 11.51 -15.73 -7.02
N ALA A 126 11.25 -15.70 -8.31
CA ALA A 126 11.93 -14.81 -9.25
C ALA A 126 10.99 -13.69 -9.67
N TYR A 127 11.43 -12.45 -9.54
CA TYR A 127 10.66 -11.26 -9.89
C TYR A 127 11.35 -10.50 -11.01
N LYS A 128 10.55 -9.94 -11.91
CA LYS A 128 10.95 -8.93 -12.89
C LYS A 128 10.11 -7.68 -12.66
N PHE A 129 10.77 -6.57 -12.37
CA PHE A 129 10.19 -5.25 -12.27
C PHE A 129 10.60 -4.44 -13.50
N VAL A 130 9.65 -3.96 -14.30
CA VAL A 130 9.90 -2.88 -15.26
C VAL A 130 9.34 -1.60 -14.64
N ILE A 131 10.23 -0.70 -14.25
CA ILE A 131 9.90 0.48 -13.45
C ILE A 131 9.96 1.71 -14.36
N HIS A 132 8.80 2.33 -14.56
CA HIS A 132 8.63 3.56 -15.32
C HIS A 132 8.54 4.72 -14.33
N CYS A 133 9.61 5.48 -14.19
CA CYS A 133 9.62 6.70 -13.40
C CYS A 133 9.07 7.83 -14.28
N GLU A 134 7.75 8.03 -14.31
CA GLU A 134 7.10 9.05 -15.13
C GLU A 134 7.17 10.44 -14.47
N LYS A 135 6.65 11.48 -15.15
CA LYS A 135 6.70 12.86 -14.63
C LYS A 135 5.91 13.03 -13.34
N THR A 136 4.75 12.35 -13.23
CA THR A 136 3.76 12.54 -12.17
C THR A 136 3.54 11.30 -11.30
N GLN A 137 4.18 10.19 -11.62
CA GLN A 137 3.95 8.90 -10.99
C GLN A 137 5.12 7.94 -11.22
N VAL A 138 5.17 6.88 -10.42
CA VAL A 138 5.96 5.69 -10.74
C VAL A 138 5.00 4.55 -11.06
N ILE A 139 5.25 3.89 -12.19
CA ILE A 139 4.51 2.68 -12.59
C ILE A 139 5.47 1.50 -12.54
N MET A 140 5.07 0.38 -11.97
CA MET A 140 5.89 -0.84 -11.95
C MET A 140 5.09 -2.00 -12.56
N ASP A 141 5.55 -2.51 -13.69
CA ASP A 141 5.12 -3.82 -14.17
C ASP A 141 5.86 -4.90 -13.39
N VAL A 142 5.11 -5.80 -12.76
CA VAL A 142 5.65 -6.89 -11.95
C VAL A 142 5.22 -8.23 -12.55
N GLU A 143 6.21 -9.04 -12.90
CA GLU A 143 6.06 -10.45 -13.21
C GLU A 143 6.77 -11.24 -12.10
N ASN A 144 6.11 -12.31 -11.62
CA ASN A 144 6.74 -13.22 -10.67
C ASN A 144 6.49 -14.69 -11.01
N HIS A 145 7.42 -15.53 -10.56
CA HIS A 145 7.30 -16.98 -10.52
C HIS A 145 7.69 -17.44 -9.11
N LEU A 146 6.74 -18.02 -8.39
CA LEU A 146 6.87 -18.42 -6.99
C LEU A 146 6.88 -19.95 -6.89
N TYR A 147 7.72 -20.48 -6.02
CA TYR A 147 7.90 -21.91 -5.80
C TYR A 147 7.77 -22.19 -4.30
N ALA A 148 6.68 -22.87 -3.93
CA ALA A 148 6.42 -23.22 -2.54
C ALA A 148 7.35 -24.35 -2.09
N ARG A 149 8.18 -24.10 -1.08
CA ARG A 149 9.04 -25.08 -0.41
C ARG A 149 8.26 -25.87 0.65
N LYS A 150 7.23 -25.24 1.23
CA LYS A 150 6.37 -25.78 2.29
C LYS A 150 4.91 -25.45 2.01
N ASP A 151 4.01 -26.12 2.72
CA ASP A 151 2.60 -25.73 2.79
C ASP A 151 2.48 -24.33 3.42
N ILE A 152 1.63 -23.48 2.84
CA ILE A 152 1.40 -22.10 3.31
C ILE A 152 -0.10 -21.92 3.55
N LYS A 153 -0.47 -21.41 4.73
CA LYS A 153 -1.88 -21.25 5.11
C LYS A 153 -2.49 -20.01 4.46
N GLN A 154 -1.72 -18.93 4.39
CA GLN A 154 -2.13 -17.67 3.78
C GLN A 154 -0.98 -17.11 2.94
N LEU A 155 -1.24 -16.97 1.63
CA LEU A 155 -0.34 -16.32 0.69
C LEU A 155 -0.97 -14.98 0.25
N GLY A 156 -0.23 -13.89 0.38
CA GLY A 156 -0.64 -12.55 -0.05
C GLY A 156 0.13 -12.09 -1.29
N ILE A 157 -0.59 -11.85 -2.37
CA ILE A 157 -0.10 -11.35 -3.66
C ILE A 157 -0.31 -9.84 -3.77
N ALA A 158 0.69 -9.15 -4.33
CA ALA A 158 0.75 -7.69 -4.41
C ALA A 158 0.43 -6.99 -3.07
N PRO A 159 1.09 -7.40 -1.97
CA PRO A 159 0.82 -6.83 -0.65
C PRO A 159 1.20 -5.36 -0.58
N MET A 160 0.36 -4.60 0.12
CA MET A 160 0.51 -3.20 0.46
C MET A 160 0.51 -3.07 1.98
N THR A 161 1.31 -2.16 2.49
CA THR A 161 1.43 -1.86 3.92
C THR A 161 1.39 -0.35 4.10
N SER A 162 0.49 0.15 4.93
CA SER A 162 0.25 1.58 5.14
C SER A 162 0.02 1.86 6.62
N MET A 163 -0.10 3.14 6.96
CA MET A 163 -0.44 3.61 8.29
C MET A 163 -1.75 4.40 8.25
N PHE A 164 -2.62 4.16 9.23
CA PHE A 164 -3.78 4.98 9.57
C PHE A 164 -3.85 5.11 11.10
N SER A 165 -3.53 6.30 11.62
CA SER A 165 -3.60 6.59 13.06
C SER A 165 -4.96 7.18 13.42
N CYS A 166 -5.34 8.28 12.75
CA CYS A 166 -6.66 8.89 12.90
C CYS A 166 -7.08 9.69 11.68
N GLY A 167 -8.40 9.81 11.48
CA GLY A 167 -8.98 10.53 10.36
C GLY A 167 -10.44 10.94 10.60
N ASN A 168 -11.07 11.48 9.56
CA ASN A 168 -12.46 11.95 9.61
C ASN A 168 -13.47 10.89 10.11
N ASN A 169 -13.24 9.63 9.78
CA ASN A 169 -14.09 8.50 10.17
C ASN A 169 -13.75 7.91 11.54
N GLU A 170 -12.69 8.39 12.22
CA GLU A 170 -12.28 7.89 13.54
C GLU A 170 -11.67 8.97 14.44
N ARG A 171 -12.34 10.12 14.54
CA ARG A 171 -11.86 11.26 15.34
C ARG A 171 -11.64 10.96 16.83
N ARG A 172 -12.26 9.91 17.37
CA ARG A 172 -12.17 9.56 18.81
C ARG A 172 -10.75 9.22 19.26
N VAL A 173 -9.92 8.68 18.36
CA VAL A 173 -8.54 8.28 18.67
C VAL A 173 -7.51 9.36 18.30
N CYS A 174 -7.96 10.51 17.79
CA CYS A 174 -7.10 11.59 17.31
C CYS A 174 -6.76 12.57 18.42
N ASP A 175 -5.88 12.16 19.35
CA ASP A 175 -5.33 13.03 20.40
C ASP A 175 -4.03 13.69 19.92
N THR A 176 -4.16 14.66 19.02
CA THR A 176 -3.04 15.35 18.38
C THR A 176 -3.45 16.76 17.94
N ILE A 177 -2.47 17.62 17.69
CA ILE A 177 -2.69 18.95 17.09
C ILE A 177 -3.08 18.87 15.60
N HIS A 178 -2.86 17.73 14.95
CA HIS A 178 -3.14 17.52 13.54
C HIS A 178 -4.57 16.99 13.35
N PRO A 179 -5.38 17.53 12.42
CA PRO A 179 -6.75 17.04 12.23
C PRO A 179 -6.85 15.59 11.74
N GLN A 180 -5.85 15.12 10.99
CA GLN A 180 -5.75 13.75 10.46
C GLN A 180 -4.28 13.33 10.35
N ILE A 181 -4.01 12.03 10.55
CA ILE A 181 -2.68 11.41 10.47
C ILE A 181 -2.84 10.02 9.83
N HIS A 182 -2.49 9.91 8.54
CA HIS A 182 -2.52 8.66 7.79
C HIS A 182 -1.79 8.77 6.44
N ASP A 183 -1.38 7.62 5.92
CA ASP A 183 -0.75 7.45 4.61
C ASP A 183 -1.74 7.03 3.54
N SER A 184 -2.89 6.52 3.97
CA SER A 184 -4.04 6.15 3.15
C SER A 184 -5.28 6.24 4.02
N ASP A 185 -6.40 6.67 3.46
CA ASP A 185 -7.67 6.80 4.20
C ASP A 185 -8.69 5.70 3.83
N ARG A 186 -8.42 4.93 2.77
CA ARG A 186 -9.33 3.89 2.27
C ARG A 186 -8.63 2.78 1.50
N LEU A 187 -9.27 1.61 1.53
CA LEU A 187 -9.14 0.59 0.49
C LEU A 187 -10.22 0.83 -0.57
N ALA A 188 -9.82 0.96 -1.84
CA ALA A 188 -10.73 0.93 -2.98
C ALA A 188 -10.56 -0.35 -3.78
N MET A 189 -11.66 -0.90 -4.30
CA MET A 189 -11.66 -2.14 -5.08
C MET A 189 -12.55 -1.99 -6.31
N TRP A 190 -12.06 -2.49 -7.44
CA TRP A 190 -12.84 -2.72 -8.65
C TRP A 190 -12.94 -4.23 -8.87
N ARG A 191 -14.11 -4.77 -8.53
CA ARG A 191 -14.33 -6.20 -8.48
C ARG A 191 -14.44 -6.83 -9.86
N GLY A 192 -14.24 -8.15 -9.93
CA GLY A 192 -14.36 -8.92 -11.16
C GLY A 192 -15.74 -8.78 -11.81
N ASN A 193 -16.80 -8.71 -10.99
CA ASN A 193 -18.18 -8.47 -11.41
C ASN A 193 -18.46 -7.01 -11.87
N GLY A 194 -17.49 -6.10 -11.72
CA GLY A 194 -17.60 -4.69 -12.10
C GLY A 194 -18.04 -3.73 -10.99
N GLU A 195 -18.39 -4.23 -9.80
CA GLU A 195 -18.72 -3.42 -8.63
C GLU A 195 -17.51 -2.62 -8.15
N TRP A 196 -17.74 -1.38 -7.71
CA TRP A 196 -16.74 -0.55 -7.04
C TRP A 196 -17.04 -0.47 -5.54
N ILE A 197 -16.05 -0.81 -4.72
CA ILE A 197 -16.17 -0.77 -3.26
C ILE A 197 -15.18 0.26 -2.70
N CYS A 198 -15.63 1.07 -1.75
CA CYS A 198 -14.81 1.94 -0.93
C CYS A 198 -14.93 1.51 0.53
N ARG A 199 -13.83 1.05 1.13
CA ARG A 199 -13.73 0.73 2.55
C ARG A 199 -12.84 1.77 3.23
N PRO A 200 -13.39 2.77 3.95
CA PRO A 200 -12.60 3.68 4.77
C PRO A 200 -11.76 2.89 5.77
N LEU A 201 -10.49 3.25 5.98
CA LEU A 201 -9.59 2.57 6.93
C LEU A 201 -9.83 3.05 8.35
N ASN A 202 -9.61 2.18 9.33
CA ASN A 202 -9.74 2.45 10.76
C ASN A 202 -8.45 2.06 11.51
N ASN A 203 -8.30 2.62 12.70
CA ASN A 203 -7.39 2.23 13.76
C ASN A 203 -8.20 1.56 14.90
N PRO A 204 -8.55 0.28 14.72
CA PRO A 204 -9.50 -0.39 15.60
C PRO A 204 -8.91 -0.66 17.00
N GLN A 205 -9.78 -0.87 18.00
CA GLN A 205 -9.33 -1.23 19.35
C GLN A 205 -8.77 -2.67 19.47
N LYS A 206 -9.05 -3.52 18.49
CA LYS A 206 -8.57 -4.90 18.39
C LYS A 206 -8.24 -5.18 16.94
N LEU A 207 -7.33 -6.12 16.70
CA LEU A 207 -6.98 -6.60 15.37
C LEU A 207 -8.25 -6.96 14.59
N GLN A 208 -8.41 -6.37 13.40
CA GLN A 208 -9.50 -6.68 12.47
C GLN A 208 -8.95 -7.26 11.19
N PHE A 209 -9.63 -8.29 10.68
CA PHE A 209 -9.33 -8.89 9.38
C PHE A 209 -10.63 -8.98 8.58
N ASN A 210 -10.62 -8.41 7.38
CA ASN A 210 -11.76 -8.38 6.47
C ASN A 210 -11.34 -9.05 5.15
N ALA A 211 -12.15 -10.00 4.66
CA ALA A 211 -11.92 -10.68 3.39
C ALA A 211 -13.06 -10.38 2.41
N TYR A 212 -12.73 -9.72 1.30
CA TYR A 212 -13.68 -9.38 0.24
C TYR A 212 -13.54 -10.40 -0.89
N MET A 213 -14.38 -11.44 -0.86
CA MET A 213 -14.36 -12.52 -1.85
C MET A 213 -14.56 -11.98 -3.27
N ASP A 214 -13.77 -12.46 -4.22
CA ASP A 214 -13.88 -12.06 -5.63
C ASP A 214 -13.38 -13.16 -6.57
N ASP A 215 -13.66 -12.99 -7.87
CA ASP A 215 -13.13 -13.82 -8.94
C ASP A 215 -12.56 -12.93 -10.05
N ASN A 216 -11.24 -12.95 -10.23
CA ASN A 216 -10.50 -12.08 -11.15
C ASN A 216 -10.76 -10.58 -10.90
N PRO A 217 -10.27 -10.01 -9.77
CA PRO A 217 -10.42 -8.58 -9.51
C PRO A 217 -9.82 -7.74 -10.64
N LYS A 218 -10.46 -6.62 -10.96
CA LYS A 218 -9.96 -5.68 -11.98
C LYS A 218 -8.93 -4.69 -11.41
N GLY A 219 -8.98 -4.47 -10.10
CA GLY A 219 -7.94 -3.77 -9.37
C GLY A 219 -8.34 -3.45 -7.94
N PHE A 220 -7.37 -3.11 -7.11
CA PHE A 220 -7.58 -2.69 -5.73
C PHE A 220 -6.39 -1.86 -5.25
N GLY A 221 -6.58 -1.01 -4.24
CA GLY A 221 -5.53 -0.11 -3.80
C GLY A 221 -5.80 0.55 -2.46
N LEU A 222 -4.73 0.83 -1.73
CA LEU A 222 -4.74 1.76 -0.60
C LEU A 222 -4.56 3.17 -1.14
N LEU A 223 -5.56 4.02 -0.94
CA LEU A 223 -5.61 5.33 -1.56
C LEU A 223 -5.51 6.46 -0.53
N GLN A 224 -4.86 7.54 -0.95
CA GLN A 224 -4.79 8.83 -0.27
C GLN A 224 -5.35 9.92 -1.19
N LEU A 225 -6.67 10.08 -1.15
CA LEU A 225 -7.39 10.96 -2.07
C LEU A 225 -7.63 12.36 -1.51
N ASP A 226 -7.63 12.52 -0.18
CA ASP A 226 -7.67 13.82 0.48
C ASP A 226 -6.26 14.43 0.52
N ARG A 227 -6.03 15.47 -0.28
CA ARG A 227 -4.72 16.10 -0.48
C ARG A 227 -4.67 17.56 -0.06
N ASP A 228 -5.75 18.06 0.56
CA ASP A 228 -5.79 19.44 1.07
C ASP A 228 -4.92 19.54 2.34
N PHE A 229 -3.91 20.41 2.31
CA PHE A 229 -3.03 20.59 3.46
C PHE A 229 -3.78 21.03 4.73
N SER A 230 -4.86 21.80 4.60
CA SER A 230 -5.65 22.28 5.74
C SER A 230 -6.31 21.15 6.54
N HIS A 231 -6.45 19.96 5.94
CA HIS A 231 -6.99 18.77 6.59
C HIS A 231 -5.96 17.97 7.38
N TYR A 232 -4.67 18.30 7.30
CA TYR A 232 -3.58 17.61 8.00
C TYR A 232 -2.72 18.55 8.84
N GLN A 233 -2.42 19.75 8.33
CA GLN A 233 -1.65 20.79 9.00
C GLN A 233 -0.28 20.30 9.55
N ASP A 234 0.34 19.33 8.86
CA ASP A 234 1.62 18.75 9.25
C ASP A 234 2.71 19.08 8.23
N VAL A 235 3.64 19.95 8.61
CA VAL A 235 4.81 20.38 7.82
C VAL A 235 6.03 19.45 7.95
N MET A 236 5.95 18.43 8.81
CA MET A 236 6.97 17.42 9.00
C MET A 236 6.59 16.15 8.23
N GLY A 237 5.40 15.61 8.48
CA GLY A 237 4.92 14.36 7.90
C GLY A 237 4.37 14.47 6.48
N TRP A 238 3.90 15.65 6.06
CA TRP A 238 3.33 15.95 4.74
C TRP A 238 2.36 14.86 4.22
N TYR A 239 1.49 14.33 5.09
CA TYR A 239 0.55 13.24 4.76
C TYR A 239 -0.31 13.50 3.52
N ASN A 240 -0.68 14.76 3.30
CA ASN A 240 -1.45 15.21 2.13
C ASN A 240 -0.71 15.04 0.78
N LYS A 241 0.61 14.79 0.82
CA LYS A 241 1.46 14.56 -0.35
C LYS A 241 1.79 13.08 -0.57
N ARG A 242 1.44 12.18 0.35
CA ARG A 242 1.77 10.76 0.21
C ARG A 242 1.01 10.13 -0.97
N PRO A 243 1.62 9.24 -1.76
CA PRO A 243 0.99 8.66 -2.93
C PRO A 243 -0.10 7.67 -2.52
N SER A 244 -1.08 7.49 -3.41
CA SER A 244 -1.90 6.28 -3.44
C SER A 244 -1.13 5.16 -4.13
N LEU A 245 -1.49 3.91 -3.84
CA LEU A 245 -1.03 2.74 -4.58
C LEU A 245 -2.21 1.92 -5.10
N TRP A 246 -2.22 1.69 -6.41
CA TRP A 246 -3.21 0.86 -7.08
C TRP A 246 -2.57 -0.35 -7.74
N VAL A 247 -3.12 -1.53 -7.48
CA VAL A 247 -2.78 -2.81 -8.12
C VAL A 247 -3.76 -3.06 -9.27
N GLU A 248 -3.23 -3.26 -10.47
CA GLU A 248 -3.96 -3.75 -11.64
C GLU A 248 -3.48 -5.16 -11.99
N PRO A 249 -4.29 -6.21 -11.76
CA PRO A 249 -3.97 -7.55 -12.24
C PRO A 249 -3.83 -7.59 -13.76
N ARG A 250 -2.74 -8.21 -14.26
CA ARG A 250 -2.42 -8.36 -15.69
C ARG A 250 -2.50 -9.82 -16.16
N SER A 251 -3.06 -10.67 -15.32
CA SER A 251 -3.30 -12.11 -15.52
C SER A 251 -4.59 -12.50 -14.80
N LYS A 252 -5.14 -13.69 -15.09
CA LYS A 252 -6.32 -14.19 -14.39
C LYS A 252 -5.92 -14.76 -13.04
N TRP A 253 -6.29 -14.07 -11.96
CA TRP A 253 -5.98 -14.48 -10.59
C TRP A 253 -6.96 -15.51 -10.02
N GLY A 254 -8.09 -15.74 -10.71
CA GLY A 254 -9.12 -16.68 -10.29
C GLY A 254 -9.84 -16.26 -9.01
N LYS A 255 -10.35 -17.25 -8.28
CA LYS A 255 -11.06 -17.05 -7.01
C LYS A 255 -10.12 -16.76 -5.85
N GLY A 256 -10.55 -15.88 -4.97
CA GLY A 256 -9.82 -15.48 -3.78
C GLY A 256 -10.53 -14.35 -3.07
N ALA A 257 -9.75 -13.57 -2.33
CA ALA A 257 -10.25 -12.38 -1.66
C ALA A 257 -9.21 -11.25 -1.68
N VAL A 258 -9.68 -10.00 -1.74
CA VAL A 258 -8.89 -8.88 -1.26
C VAL A 258 -8.97 -8.91 0.27
N SER A 259 -7.85 -9.16 0.92
CA SER A 259 -7.73 -9.26 2.38
C SER A 259 -7.21 -7.95 2.94
N LEU A 260 -7.86 -7.41 3.97
CA LEU A 260 -7.50 -6.19 4.68
C LEU A 260 -7.33 -6.50 6.18
N MET A 261 -6.15 -6.22 6.71
CA MET A 261 -5.84 -6.31 8.13
C MET A 261 -5.59 -4.91 8.70
N GLU A 262 -6.26 -4.60 9.81
CA GLU A 262 -6.13 -3.34 10.54
C GLU A 262 -5.69 -3.67 11.98
N ILE A 263 -4.47 -3.25 12.33
CA ILE A 263 -3.84 -3.49 13.62
C ILE A 263 -4.07 -2.25 14.51
N PRO A 264 -4.40 -2.41 15.80
CA PRO A 264 -4.42 -1.29 16.73
C PRO A 264 -3.05 -0.61 16.81
N THR A 265 -3.02 0.71 16.68
CA THR A 265 -1.82 1.51 16.91
C THR A 265 -2.10 2.71 17.80
N THR A 266 -1.08 3.15 18.53
CA THR A 266 -1.12 4.40 19.33
C THR A 266 -0.29 5.51 18.68
N GLY A 267 0.35 5.26 17.54
CA GLY A 267 1.24 6.23 16.90
C GLY A 267 1.47 5.93 15.41
N GLU A 268 2.04 6.93 14.74
CA GLU A 268 2.25 7.01 13.29
C GLU A 268 3.54 6.32 12.81
N THR A 269 4.42 5.93 13.73
CA THR A 269 5.75 5.39 13.40
C THR A 269 5.71 3.94 12.93
N LEU A 270 4.60 3.25 13.16
CA LEU A 270 4.40 1.84 12.79
C LEU A 270 3.24 1.75 11.80
N ASP A 271 3.49 1.11 10.66
CA ASP A 271 2.44 0.75 9.72
C ASP A 271 1.48 -0.26 10.38
N ASN A 272 0.18 0.03 10.31
CA ASN A 272 -0.86 -0.76 10.98
C ASN A 272 -1.97 -1.23 10.02
N VAL A 273 -1.81 -1.00 8.72
CA VAL A 273 -2.74 -1.43 7.68
C VAL A 273 -2.00 -2.35 6.71
N VAL A 274 -2.55 -3.53 6.44
CA VAL A 274 -2.01 -4.49 5.46
C VAL A 274 -3.12 -4.91 4.50
N CYS A 275 -2.87 -4.85 3.20
CA CYS A 275 -3.82 -5.26 2.17
C CYS A 275 -3.15 -6.13 1.11
N PHE A 276 -3.77 -7.24 0.70
CA PHE A 276 -3.23 -8.11 -0.36
C PHE A 276 -4.34 -8.92 -1.02
N TRP A 277 -4.05 -9.50 -2.19
CA TRP A 277 -4.90 -10.55 -2.74
C TRP A 277 -4.51 -11.92 -2.19
N GLN A 278 -5.48 -12.65 -1.68
CA GLN A 278 -5.31 -14.01 -1.18
C GLN A 278 -6.04 -15.00 -2.10
N PRO A 279 -5.33 -15.85 -2.85
CA PRO A 279 -5.96 -16.92 -3.61
C PRO A 279 -6.80 -17.86 -2.72
N GLU A 280 -7.92 -18.36 -3.23
CA GLU A 280 -8.79 -19.30 -2.50
C GLU A 280 -8.13 -20.69 -2.33
N LYS A 281 -7.37 -21.11 -3.35
CA LYS A 281 -6.68 -22.40 -3.33
C LYS A 281 -5.57 -22.37 -2.27
N ALA A 282 -5.62 -23.33 -1.35
CA ALA A 282 -4.53 -23.58 -0.40
C ALA A 282 -3.22 -23.91 -1.13
N ILE A 283 -2.11 -23.42 -0.61
CA ILE A 283 -0.79 -23.58 -1.22
C ILE A 283 -0.07 -24.77 -0.60
N LYS A 284 0.40 -25.69 -1.43
CA LYS A 284 1.12 -26.90 -1.02
C LYS A 284 2.59 -26.86 -1.42
N ALA A 285 3.43 -27.54 -0.65
CA ALA A 285 4.82 -27.74 -1.03
C ALA A 285 4.92 -28.32 -2.45
N GLY A 286 5.78 -27.73 -3.29
CA GLY A 286 5.92 -28.06 -4.71
C GLY A 286 5.01 -27.30 -5.66
N ASP A 287 4.00 -26.56 -5.17
CA ASP A 287 3.19 -25.70 -6.03
C ASP A 287 4.07 -24.61 -6.68
N THR A 288 3.80 -24.36 -7.95
CA THR A 288 4.37 -23.22 -8.71
C THR A 288 3.24 -22.24 -9.01
N LEU A 289 3.48 -20.95 -8.73
CA LEU A 289 2.52 -19.88 -8.97
C LEU A 289 3.13 -18.77 -9.81
N ALA A 290 2.32 -18.10 -10.61
CA ALA A 290 2.76 -16.96 -11.39
C ALA A 290 1.68 -15.88 -11.40
N PHE A 291 2.03 -14.68 -10.97
CA PHE A 291 1.14 -13.53 -10.93
C PHE A 291 1.78 -12.35 -11.64
N ASN A 292 1.10 -11.86 -12.67
CA ASN A 292 1.47 -10.63 -13.37
C ASN A 292 0.52 -9.53 -12.96
N TYR A 293 1.08 -8.38 -12.57
CA TYR A 293 0.32 -7.19 -12.17
C TYR A 293 1.11 -5.93 -12.43
N ARG A 294 0.42 -4.80 -12.37
CA ARG A 294 1.00 -3.47 -12.44
C ARG A 294 0.66 -2.68 -11.19
N LEU A 295 1.64 -1.95 -10.70
CA LEU A 295 1.51 -1.03 -9.57
C LEU A 295 1.57 0.41 -10.06
N TYR A 296 0.65 1.24 -9.58
CA TYR A 296 0.60 2.67 -9.88
C TYR A 296 0.76 3.48 -8.60
N TRP A 297 1.88 4.19 -8.48
CA TRP A 297 2.20 5.08 -7.36
C TRP A 297 1.92 6.51 -7.78
N SER A 298 0.79 7.05 -7.34
CA SER A 298 0.24 8.29 -7.91
C SER A 298 -0.74 8.96 -6.97
N ALA A 299 -1.04 10.24 -7.20
CA ALA A 299 -2.04 10.96 -6.42
C ALA A 299 -3.48 10.44 -6.64
N GLN A 300 -3.77 9.81 -7.79
CA GLN A 300 -5.07 9.25 -8.14
C GLN A 300 -4.87 7.92 -8.87
N PRO A 301 -5.70 6.89 -8.61
CA PRO A 301 -5.59 5.62 -9.35
C PRO A 301 -5.79 5.83 -10.86
N PRO A 302 -5.20 4.97 -11.71
CA PRO A 302 -5.26 5.11 -13.17
C PRO A 302 -6.67 4.88 -13.73
N VAL A 303 -7.54 4.28 -12.94
CA VAL A 303 -8.94 4.00 -13.23
C VAL A 303 -9.80 4.47 -12.08
N GLN A 304 -10.99 4.96 -12.41
CA GLN A 304 -11.98 5.44 -11.45
C GLN A 304 -13.35 4.88 -11.83
N SER A 305 -14.24 4.78 -10.85
CA SER A 305 -15.64 4.44 -11.12
C SER A 305 -16.24 5.45 -12.10
N PRO A 306 -16.99 4.99 -13.13
CA PRO A 306 -17.77 5.88 -13.98
C PRO A 306 -18.98 6.48 -13.22
N LEU A 307 -19.27 5.98 -12.02
CA LEU A 307 -20.31 6.47 -11.12
C LEU A 307 -19.75 7.45 -10.09
N ALA A 308 -20.60 7.85 -9.15
CA ALA A 308 -20.17 8.59 -7.97
C ALA A 308 -19.16 7.78 -7.14
N ARG A 309 -18.22 8.47 -6.51
CA ARG A 309 -17.25 7.90 -5.56
C ARG A 309 -17.33 8.63 -4.23
N VAL A 310 -16.97 7.95 -3.15
CA VAL A 310 -16.86 8.57 -1.83
C VAL A 310 -15.76 9.62 -1.87
N MET A 311 -16.09 10.86 -1.49
CA MET A 311 -15.13 11.93 -1.28
C MET A 311 -14.56 11.84 0.14
N ALA A 312 -15.45 11.83 1.14
CA ALA A 312 -15.10 11.78 2.55
C ALA A 312 -16.11 10.93 3.32
N THR A 313 -15.63 10.29 4.39
CA THR A 313 -16.49 9.65 5.40
C THR A 313 -16.22 10.33 6.73
N ARG A 314 -17.28 10.84 7.37
CA ARG A 314 -17.22 11.40 8.73
C ARG A 314 -18.11 10.60 9.65
N THR A 315 -17.65 10.41 10.89
CA THR A 315 -18.45 9.72 11.90
C THR A 315 -18.55 10.54 13.16
N GLY A 316 -19.73 10.49 13.79
CA GLY A 316 -20.05 11.25 14.99
C GLY A 316 -21.04 10.47 15.86
N MET A 317 -21.26 10.97 17.08
CA MET A 317 -22.34 10.44 17.89
C MET A 317 -23.68 10.72 17.18
N GLY A 318 -24.55 9.72 17.11
CA GLY A 318 -25.89 9.83 16.52
C GLY A 318 -26.97 9.94 17.59
N GLY A 319 -28.23 10.07 17.19
CA GLY A 319 -29.37 10.04 18.12
C GLY A 319 -29.67 11.36 18.85
N PHE A 320 -29.03 12.47 18.50
CA PHE A 320 -29.35 13.80 19.04
C PHE A 320 -29.13 14.91 17.97
N PRO A 321 -29.77 16.08 18.10
CA PRO A 321 -29.53 17.23 17.24
C PRO A 321 -28.10 17.76 17.38
N GLU A 322 -27.43 18.02 16.24
CA GLU A 322 -26.08 18.57 16.24
C GLU A 322 -26.07 19.99 16.83
N GLY A 323 -25.09 20.29 17.70
CA GLY A 323 -24.95 21.59 18.35
C GLY A 323 -25.46 21.69 19.81
N TRP A 324 -26.13 20.65 20.31
CA TRP A 324 -26.49 20.57 21.74
C TRP A 324 -25.26 20.25 22.59
N ALA A 325 -25.18 20.81 23.81
CA ALA A 325 -24.05 20.60 24.69
C ALA A 325 -23.94 19.11 25.10
N PRO A 326 -22.73 18.50 25.06
CA PRO A 326 -22.55 17.14 25.54
C PRO A 326 -23.03 17.00 26.99
N GLY A 327 -23.95 16.07 27.25
CA GLY A 327 -24.45 15.79 28.61
C GLY A 327 -25.86 16.28 28.92
N GLU A 328 -26.42 17.23 28.18
CA GLU A 328 -27.79 17.70 28.46
C GLU A 328 -28.85 16.70 27.96
N HIS A 329 -28.56 16.01 26.84
CA HIS A 329 -29.51 15.09 26.20
C HIS A 329 -28.78 13.97 25.43
N TYR A 330 -28.08 13.09 26.14
CA TYR A 330 -27.58 11.87 25.50
C TYR A 330 -28.75 10.98 25.04
N PRO A 331 -28.64 10.33 23.88
CA PRO A 331 -29.65 9.39 23.46
C PRO A 331 -29.72 8.21 24.44
N ASP A 332 -30.95 7.77 24.77
CA ASP A 332 -31.19 6.61 25.65
C ASP A 332 -30.56 5.32 25.09
N LYS A 333 -30.32 5.28 23.79
CA LYS A 333 -29.63 4.21 23.07
C LYS A 333 -28.36 4.74 22.45
N TRP A 334 -27.28 3.97 22.50
CA TRP A 334 -26.07 4.28 21.75
C TRP A 334 -26.40 4.36 20.25
N ALA A 335 -26.00 5.45 19.61
CA ALA A 335 -26.18 5.66 18.19
C ALA A 335 -24.93 6.31 17.58
N ARG A 336 -24.65 5.99 16.32
CA ARG A 336 -23.58 6.58 15.52
C ARG A 336 -24.17 7.17 14.25
N ARG A 337 -23.76 8.39 13.90
CA ARG A 337 -24.07 9.02 12.62
C ARG A 337 -22.88 8.88 11.68
N PHE A 338 -23.17 8.59 10.42
CA PHE A 338 -22.21 8.57 9.32
C PHE A 338 -22.63 9.63 8.30
N ALA A 339 -21.73 10.54 7.95
CA ALA A 339 -21.90 11.44 6.81
C ALA A 339 -20.94 10.99 5.72
N ILE A 340 -21.49 10.56 4.58
CA ILE A 340 -20.73 10.05 3.44
C ILE A 340 -20.94 11.01 2.28
N ASP A 341 -19.91 11.80 1.97
CA ASP A 341 -19.97 12.72 0.84
C ASP A 341 -19.62 11.96 -0.45
N PHE A 342 -20.41 12.14 -1.49
CA PHE A 342 -20.12 11.57 -2.81
C PHE A 342 -19.74 12.67 -3.81
N VAL A 343 -18.86 12.34 -4.76
CA VAL A 343 -18.41 13.23 -5.83
C VAL A 343 -18.32 12.49 -7.16
N GLY A 344 -18.50 13.20 -8.27
CA GLY A 344 -18.40 12.64 -9.62
C GLY A 344 -19.67 11.91 -10.08
N GLY A 345 -19.54 11.13 -11.15
CA GLY A 345 -20.67 10.46 -11.79
C GLY A 345 -21.80 11.42 -12.18
N ASP A 346 -23.03 10.90 -12.16
CA ASP A 346 -24.22 11.65 -12.55
C ASP A 346 -24.92 12.37 -11.38
N LEU A 347 -24.22 12.59 -10.25
CA LEU A 347 -24.82 13.16 -9.03
C LEU A 347 -25.56 14.47 -9.28
N LYS A 348 -25.02 15.35 -10.13
CA LYS A 348 -25.64 16.64 -10.45
C LYS A 348 -26.99 16.49 -11.18
N ALA A 349 -27.12 15.50 -12.06
CA ALA A 349 -28.38 15.27 -12.77
C ALA A 349 -29.35 14.37 -11.98
N ALA A 350 -28.83 13.53 -11.08
CA ALA A 350 -29.62 12.67 -10.20
C ALA A 350 -30.21 13.45 -9.00
N ALA A 351 -29.48 14.42 -8.43
CA ALA A 351 -29.91 15.12 -7.21
C ALA A 351 -31.32 15.74 -7.29
N PRO A 352 -31.75 16.42 -8.38
CA PRO A 352 -33.12 16.95 -8.48
C PRO A 352 -34.21 15.86 -8.53
N LYS A 353 -33.86 14.62 -8.88
CA LYS A 353 -34.78 13.48 -8.95
C LYS A 353 -34.91 12.74 -7.62
N GLY A 354 -34.10 13.09 -6.63
CA GLY A 354 -33.91 12.31 -5.41
C GLY A 354 -32.86 11.21 -5.60
N ILE A 355 -32.06 10.99 -4.57
CA ILE A 355 -31.08 9.90 -4.48
C ILE A 355 -31.43 9.12 -3.21
N GLU A 356 -31.73 7.83 -3.37
CA GLU A 356 -32.07 6.96 -2.25
C GLU A 356 -30.88 6.07 -1.89
N PRO A 357 -30.38 6.11 -0.65
CA PRO A 357 -29.32 5.22 -0.20
C PRO A 357 -29.89 3.82 0.09
N VAL A 358 -29.27 2.79 -0.49
CA VAL A 358 -29.55 1.40 -0.14
C VAL A 358 -28.64 0.98 1.00
N ILE A 359 -29.21 0.83 2.20
CA ILE A 359 -28.47 0.49 3.42
C ILE A 359 -28.64 -0.99 3.74
N THR A 360 -27.53 -1.67 3.98
CA THR A 360 -27.51 -3.04 4.49
C THR A 360 -26.65 -3.07 5.75
N LEU A 361 -27.18 -3.65 6.83
CA LEU A 361 -26.50 -3.77 8.12
C LEU A 361 -26.36 -5.24 8.50
N SER A 362 -25.23 -5.59 9.12
CA SER A 362 -25.05 -6.92 9.73
C SER A 362 -25.73 -7.02 11.10
N SER A 363 -25.98 -5.89 11.77
CA SER A 363 -26.66 -5.79 13.07
C SER A 363 -27.16 -4.38 13.33
N GLY A 364 -28.14 -4.23 14.22
CA GLY A 364 -28.70 -2.93 14.61
C GLY A 364 -29.80 -2.44 13.67
N GLU A 365 -30.23 -1.20 13.88
CA GLU A 365 -31.21 -0.47 13.06
C GLU A 365 -30.53 0.77 12.47
N GLY A 366 -30.90 1.15 11.25
CA GLY A 366 -30.36 2.33 10.58
C GLY A 366 -31.41 3.01 9.72
N GLU A 367 -31.32 4.33 9.67
CA GLU A 367 -32.16 5.22 8.89
C GLU A 367 -31.25 6.19 8.15
N ALA A 368 -31.71 6.68 6.99
CA ALA A 368 -31.00 7.67 6.20
C ALA A 368 -31.86 8.93 6.08
N ASP A 369 -31.23 10.08 6.27
CA ASP A 369 -31.84 11.40 6.11
C ASP A 369 -31.36 12.07 4.81
#